data_AF-A0A7L4UPY7-F1
#
_entry.id   AF-A0A7L4UPY7-F1
#
_cell.length_a   1.000
_cell.length_b   1.000
_cell.length_c   1.000
_cell.angle_alpha   90.00
_cell.angle_beta   90.00
_cell.angle_gamma   90.00
#
_symmetry.space_group_name_H-M   'P 1'
#
loop_
_entity.id
_entity.type
_entity.pdbx_description
1 polymer ?
#
loop_
_entity_poly.entity_id
_entity_poly.type
_entity_poly.pdbx_seq_one_letter_code
_entity_poly.pdbx_strand_id
1 'polypeptide(L)'
;MGRDKAYEEWLWERIKEQIPKISKREARFRQVDKIPALGAFMKTYESNCSECKLYRKEIERVVENLPKVLKYKGPELEREIEAWKEHLKEKHGVFPDLYFNYRYSSYSFFAGLVVGAVLSYLFYDTVLLSSVGLTASAFLIAGVIYGSRLDAKVKKEGKNY
;
A
#
# COMPACT_ATOMS: atom_id res chain seq x y z
N MET A 1 8.80 -16.78 -2.97
CA MET A 1 9.94 -15.85 -2.96
C MET A 1 9.63 -14.79 -1.92
N GLY A 2 10.46 -14.68 -0.88
CA GLY A 2 10.29 -13.68 0.18
C GLY A 2 11.30 -12.54 0.02
N ARG A 3 11.07 -11.44 0.74
CA ARG A 3 11.97 -10.28 0.81
C ARG A 3 13.38 -10.66 1.22
N ASP A 4 14.38 -9.97 0.66
CA ASP A 4 15.76 -10.04 1.13
C ASP A 4 15.89 -9.32 2.49
N LYS A 5 15.80 -10.09 3.58
CA LYS A 5 15.81 -9.55 4.95
C LYS A 5 17.13 -8.90 5.34
N ALA A 6 18.26 -9.43 4.86
CA ALA A 6 19.57 -8.87 5.17
C ALA A 6 19.73 -7.48 4.53
N TYR A 7 19.25 -7.32 3.30
CA TYR A 7 19.22 -6.02 2.63
C TYR A 7 18.22 -5.06 3.28
N GLU A 8 17.06 -5.55 3.72
CA GLU A 8 16.09 -4.76 4.49
C GLU A 8 16.70 -4.20 5.78
N GLU A 9 17.39 -5.05 6.54
CA GLU A 9 18.06 -4.67 7.79
C GLU A 9 19.16 -3.62 7.55
N TRP A 10 19.97 -3.80 6.50
CA TRP A 10 20.98 -2.83 6.10
C TRP A 10 20.37 -1.45 5.77
N LEU A 11 19.25 -1.40 5.03
CA LEU A 11 18.54 -0.15 4.76
C LEU A 11 18.03 0.49 6.06
N TRP A 12 17.48 -0.31 6.98
CA TRP A 12 17.02 0.19 8.27
C TRP A 12 18.14 0.81 9.11
N GLU A 13 19.32 0.20 9.15
CA GLU A 13 20.47 0.74 9.86
C GLU A 13 20.86 2.11 9.31
N ARG A 14 20.95 2.24 7.98
CA ARG A 14 21.27 3.51 7.31
C ARG A 14 20.24 4.60 7.57
N ILE A 15 18.95 4.25 7.57
CA ILE A 15 17.89 5.21 7.91
C ILE A 15 18.01 5.61 9.38
N LYS A 16 18.23 4.66 10.30
CA LYS A 16 18.35 4.92 11.75
C LYS A 16 19.50 5.85 12.09
N GLU A 17 20.65 5.69 11.43
CA GLU A 17 21.81 6.60 11.57
C GLU A 17 21.45 8.06 11.24
N GLN A 18 20.42 8.27 10.41
CA GLN A 18 20.01 9.57 9.91
C GLN A 18 18.73 10.10 10.60
N ILE A 19 18.02 9.28 11.37
CA ILE A 19 16.82 9.67 12.14
C ILE A 19 17.03 10.93 13.00
N PRO A 20 18.16 11.11 13.72
CA PRO A 20 18.39 12.31 14.53
C PRO A 20 18.46 13.61 13.71
N LYS A 21 18.71 13.52 12.40
CA LYS A 21 18.89 14.65 11.48
C LYS A 21 17.61 15.02 10.71
N ILE A 22 16.51 14.27 10.93
CA ILE A 22 15.26 14.43 10.20
C ILE A 22 14.09 14.66 11.15
N SER A 23 13.11 15.44 10.72
CA SER A 23 11.87 15.59 11.48
C SER A 23 11.10 14.26 11.45
N LYS A 24 10.76 13.72 12.63
CA LYS A 24 9.92 12.51 12.76
C LYS A 24 8.59 12.67 12.01
N ARG A 25 8.03 13.88 12.00
CA ARG A 25 6.78 14.20 11.29
C ARG A 25 6.97 14.08 9.78
N GLU A 26 8.05 14.62 9.23
CA GLU A 26 8.36 14.56 7.80
C GLU A 26 8.64 13.13 7.35
N ALA A 27 9.43 12.38 8.14
CA ALA A 27 9.73 10.98 7.85
C ALA A 27 8.46 10.12 7.77
N ARG A 28 7.53 10.30 8.72
CA ARG A 28 6.23 9.61 8.70
C ARG A 28 5.35 10.07 7.53
N PHE A 29 5.25 11.38 7.31
CA PHE A 29 4.43 11.93 6.22
C PHE A 29 4.87 11.42 4.85
N ARG A 30 6.19 11.28 4.65
CA ARG A 30 6.80 10.79 3.40
C ARG A 30 6.94 9.27 3.33
N GLN A 31 6.39 8.53 4.28
CA GLN A 31 6.40 7.06 4.31
C GLN A 31 7.82 6.46 4.19
N VAL A 32 8.81 7.11 4.82
CA VAL A 32 10.22 6.65 4.81
C VAL A 32 10.34 5.24 5.38
N ASP A 33 9.44 4.86 6.29
CA ASP A 33 9.33 3.54 6.88
C ASP A 33 9.04 2.41 5.88
N LYS A 34 8.50 2.74 4.70
CA LYS A 34 8.22 1.75 3.65
C LYS A 34 9.42 1.49 2.74
N ILE A 35 10.40 2.41 2.69
CA ILE A 35 11.57 2.31 1.79
C ILE A 35 12.34 0.99 1.98
N PRO A 36 12.64 0.52 3.22
CA PRO A 36 13.36 -0.73 3.42
C PRO A 36 12.65 -1.95 2.83
N ALA A 37 11.34 -2.08 3.08
CA ALA A 37 10.55 -3.19 2.57
C ALA A 37 10.46 -3.19 1.04
N LEU A 38 10.27 -2.01 0.43
CA LEU A 38 10.30 -1.86 -1.03
C LEU A 38 11.67 -2.23 -1.61
N GLY A 39 12.75 -1.74 -1.01
CA GLY A 39 14.12 -2.06 -1.41
C GLY A 39 14.42 -3.55 -1.33
N ALA A 40 13.96 -4.23 -0.29
CA ALA A 40 14.10 -5.67 -0.12
C ALA A 40 13.40 -6.47 -1.23
N PHE A 41 12.20 -6.05 -1.65
CA PHE A 41 11.54 -6.65 -2.81
C PHE A 41 12.28 -6.36 -4.12
N MET A 42 12.71 -5.12 -4.35
CA MET A 42 13.47 -4.78 -5.55
C MET A 42 14.76 -5.62 -5.65
N LYS A 43 15.45 -5.83 -4.51
CA LYS A 43 16.62 -6.71 -4.43
C LYS A 43 16.29 -8.15 -4.81
N THR A 44 15.16 -8.68 -4.34
CA THR A 44 14.71 -10.04 -4.69
C THR A 44 14.46 -10.22 -6.19
N TYR A 45 13.97 -9.19 -6.88
CA TYR A 45 13.59 -9.27 -8.30
C TYR A 45 14.66 -8.74 -9.28
N GLU A 46 15.76 -8.15 -8.81
CA GLU A 46 16.74 -7.47 -9.67
C GLU A 46 17.43 -8.38 -10.70
N SER A 47 17.49 -9.69 -10.44
CA SER A 47 18.07 -10.67 -11.36
C SER A 47 17.25 -10.84 -12.64
N ASN A 48 15.94 -10.61 -12.55
CA ASN A 48 14.98 -10.86 -13.64
C ASN A 48 14.22 -9.58 -14.06
N CYS A 49 14.46 -8.44 -13.41
CA CYS A 49 13.81 -7.17 -13.71
C CYS A 49 14.82 -6.01 -13.70
N SER A 50 15.05 -5.42 -14.88
CA SER A 50 15.99 -4.30 -15.06
C SER A 50 15.52 -3.03 -14.35
N GLU A 51 14.21 -2.78 -14.30
CA GLU A 51 13.61 -1.68 -13.55
C GLU A 51 13.85 -1.84 -12.04
N CYS A 52 13.65 -3.04 -11.46
CA CYS A 52 14.00 -3.29 -10.06
C CYS A 52 15.47 -3.02 -9.75
N LYS A 53 16.37 -3.37 -10.67
CA LYS A 53 17.81 -3.08 -10.53
C LYS A 53 18.10 -1.57 -10.54
N LEU A 54 17.37 -0.79 -11.33
CA LEU A 54 17.46 0.67 -11.35
C LEU A 54 16.90 1.27 -10.07
N TYR A 55 15.68 0.92 -9.69
CA TYR A 55 15.02 1.40 -8.47
C TYR A 55 15.80 1.05 -7.21
N ARG A 56 16.42 -0.14 -7.13
CA ARG A 56 17.30 -0.48 -6.01
C ARG A 56 18.43 0.53 -5.84
N LYS A 57 19.12 0.91 -6.93
CA LYS A 57 20.20 1.91 -6.88
C LYS A 57 19.68 3.30 -6.49
N GLU A 58 18.47 3.64 -6.91
CA GLU A 58 17.82 4.89 -6.51
C GLU A 58 17.49 4.91 -5.03
N ILE A 59 16.94 3.81 -4.51
CA ILE A 59 16.68 3.61 -3.08
C ILE A 59 17.97 3.77 -2.26
N GLU A 60 19.07 3.14 -2.69
CA GLU A 60 20.38 3.30 -2.02
C GLU A 60 20.81 4.76 -1.98
N ARG A 61 20.75 5.45 -3.12
CA ARG A 61 21.10 6.88 -3.22
C ARG A 61 20.24 7.77 -2.30
N VAL A 62 18.93 7.48 -2.26
CA VAL A 62 17.98 8.20 -1.40
C VAL A 62 18.29 7.96 0.07
N VAL A 63 18.52 6.70 0.45
CA VAL A 63 18.80 6.33 1.83
C VAL A 63 20.13 6.92 2.29
N GLU A 64 21.18 6.93 1.47
CA GLU A 64 22.46 7.58 1.81
C GLU A 64 22.37 9.10 2.02
N ASN A 65 21.36 9.75 1.43
CA ASN A 65 21.21 11.22 1.43
C ASN A 65 19.88 11.68 2.03
N LEU A 66 19.26 10.87 2.88
CA LEU A 66 17.86 11.01 3.27
C LEU A 66 17.51 12.40 3.86
N PRO A 67 18.30 13.01 4.78
CA PRO A 67 18.01 14.35 5.29
C PRO A 67 17.99 15.42 4.20
N LYS A 68 18.89 15.31 3.21
CA LYS A 68 18.97 16.26 2.10
C LYS A 68 17.80 16.06 1.14
N VAL A 69 17.45 14.81 0.85
CA VAL A 69 16.30 14.48 0.00
C VAL A 69 15.00 14.95 0.64
N LEU A 70 14.77 14.69 1.93
CA LEU A 70 13.56 15.15 2.62
C LEU A 70 13.44 16.67 2.65
N LYS A 71 14.56 17.37 2.88
CA LYS A 71 14.57 18.84 2.97
C LYS A 71 14.34 19.54 1.63
N TYR A 72 14.92 19.03 0.55
CA TYR A 72 14.95 19.73 -0.75
C TYR A 72 14.14 19.07 -1.87
N LYS A 73 13.81 17.79 -1.73
CA LYS A 73 13.17 16.95 -2.76
C LYS A 73 12.03 16.09 -2.19
N GLY A 74 11.34 16.59 -1.16
CA GLY A 74 10.27 15.86 -0.49
C GLY A 74 9.15 15.41 -1.43
N PRO A 75 8.58 16.30 -2.28
CA PRO A 75 7.55 15.94 -3.26
C PRO A 75 8.01 14.91 -4.29
N GLU A 76 9.26 15.03 -4.76
CA GLU A 76 9.85 14.10 -5.71
C GLU A 76 10.03 12.71 -5.09
N LEU A 77 10.50 12.63 -3.85
CA LEU A 77 10.63 11.37 -3.11
C LEU A 77 9.28 10.64 -2.97
N GLU A 78 8.19 11.36 -2.73
CA GLU A 78 6.86 10.75 -2.63
C GLU A 78 6.41 10.15 -3.97
N ARG A 79 6.69 10.84 -5.08
CA ARG A 79 6.43 10.32 -6.43
C ARG A 79 7.30 9.11 -6.76
N GLU A 80 8.57 9.13 -6.37
CA GLU A 80 9.48 7.99 -6.55
C GLU A 80 8.99 6.78 -5.75
N ILE A 81 8.64 6.96 -4.48
CA ILE A 81 8.07 5.89 -3.65
C ILE A 81 6.80 5.31 -4.28
N GLU A 82 5.91 6.15 -4.79
CA GLU A 82 4.69 5.66 -5.44
C GLU A 82 4.99 4.89 -6.73
N ALA A 83 5.92 5.37 -7.56
CA ALA A 83 6.38 4.65 -8.74
C ALA A 83 6.97 3.27 -8.39
N TRP A 84 7.77 3.17 -7.31
CA TRP A 84 8.31 1.90 -6.85
C TRP A 84 7.21 0.93 -6.40
N LYS A 85 6.20 1.42 -5.68
CA LYS A 85 5.04 0.62 -5.25
C LYS A 85 4.21 0.14 -6.44
N GLU A 86 3.94 1.02 -7.40
CA GLU A 86 3.19 0.69 -8.60
C GLU A 86 3.90 -0.37 -9.44
N HIS A 87 5.20 -0.21 -9.65
CA HIS A 87 6.01 -1.21 -10.34
C HIS A 87 5.93 -2.58 -9.65
N LEU A 88 6.13 -2.64 -8.33
CA LEU A 88 6.05 -3.89 -7.55
C LEU A 88 4.64 -4.52 -7.62
N LYS A 89 3.59 -3.71 -7.57
CA LYS A 89 2.20 -4.14 -7.70
C LYS A 89 1.90 -4.72 -9.07
N GLU A 90 2.29 -4.02 -10.13
CA GLU A 90 1.94 -4.37 -11.52
C GLU A 90 2.81 -5.47 -12.10
N LYS A 91 4.13 -5.43 -11.86
CA LYS A 91 5.08 -6.38 -12.44
C LYS A 91 5.32 -7.61 -11.58
N HIS A 92 5.20 -7.47 -10.26
CA HIS A 92 5.59 -8.53 -9.31
C HIS A 92 4.44 -9.01 -8.41
N GLY A 93 3.26 -8.39 -8.50
CA GLY A 93 2.10 -8.77 -7.68
C GLY A 93 2.38 -8.61 -6.18
N VAL A 94 3.17 -7.59 -5.81
CA VAL A 94 3.46 -7.23 -4.42
C VAL A 94 2.55 -6.08 -4.01
N PHE A 95 1.76 -6.27 -2.98
CA PHE A 95 0.69 -5.35 -2.58
C PHE A 95 0.96 -4.74 -1.21
N PRO A 96 0.49 -3.51 -0.92
CA PRO A 96 0.54 -2.99 0.43
C PRO A 96 -0.36 -3.81 1.36
N ASP A 97 -0.06 -3.78 2.65
CA ASP A 97 -0.95 -4.35 3.67
C ASP A 97 -2.38 -3.82 3.54
N LEU A 98 -3.35 -4.73 3.68
CA LEU A 98 -4.80 -4.46 3.62
C LEU A 98 -5.31 -3.93 2.26
N TYR A 99 -4.52 -4.06 1.18
CA TYR A 99 -4.90 -3.57 -0.15
C TYR A 99 -6.26 -4.09 -0.61
N PHE A 100 -6.48 -5.40 -0.53
CA PHE A 100 -7.72 -6.00 -1.01
C PHE A 100 -8.88 -5.73 -0.06
N ASN A 101 -8.65 -5.71 1.25
CA ASN A 101 -9.64 -5.31 2.24
C ASN A 101 -10.19 -3.91 1.94
N TYR A 102 -9.34 -2.89 1.80
CA TYR A 102 -9.78 -1.53 1.51
C TYR A 102 -10.51 -1.41 0.17
N ARG A 103 -10.01 -2.10 -0.86
CA ARG A 103 -10.60 -2.06 -2.20
C ARG A 103 -12.00 -2.69 -2.23
N TYR A 104 -12.13 -3.91 -1.71
CA TYR A 104 -13.40 -4.63 -1.75
C TYR A 104 -14.43 -4.11 -0.74
N SER A 105 -14.00 -3.60 0.42
CA SER A 105 -14.91 -2.94 1.36
C SER A 105 -15.52 -1.68 0.74
N SER A 106 -14.71 -0.84 0.09
CA SER A 106 -15.17 0.37 -0.60
C SER A 106 -16.16 0.05 -1.72
N TYR A 107 -15.79 -0.84 -2.64
CA TYR A 107 -16.68 -1.20 -3.76
C TYR A 107 -17.98 -1.85 -3.30
N SER A 108 -17.91 -2.74 -2.30
CA SER A 108 -19.11 -3.41 -1.80
C SER A 108 -20.01 -2.41 -1.07
N PHE A 109 -19.46 -1.48 -0.30
CA PHE A 109 -20.25 -0.41 0.34
C PHE A 109 -21.03 0.43 -0.69
N PHE A 110 -20.36 0.90 -1.75
CA PHE A 110 -21.05 1.66 -2.81
C PHE A 110 -22.09 0.81 -3.56
N ALA A 111 -21.79 -0.46 -3.82
CA ALA A 111 -22.76 -1.38 -4.42
C ALA A 111 -24.00 -1.56 -3.51
N GLY A 112 -23.79 -1.70 -2.20
CA GLY A 112 -24.86 -1.80 -1.21
C GLY A 112 -25.71 -0.54 -1.13
N LEU A 113 -25.12 0.66 -1.22
CA LEU A 113 -25.88 1.91 -1.29
C LEU A 113 -26.80 1.96 -2.52
N VAL A 114 -26.30 1.58 -3.69
CA VAL A 114 -27.08 1.56 -4.94
C VAL A 114 -28.21 0.53 -4.85
N VAL A 115 -27.90 -0.69 -4.41
CA VAL A 115 -28.90 -1.76 -4.25
C VAL A 115 -29.96 -1.35 -3.24
N GLY A 116 -29.57 -0.77 -2.11
CA GLY A 116 -30.47 -0.27 -1.09
C GLY A 116 -31.42 0.81 -1.58
N ALA A 117 -30.90 1.78 -2.35
CA ALA A 117 -31.71 2.85 -2.91
C ALA A 117 -32.74 2.31 -3.90
N VAL A 118 -32.32 1.39 -4.78
CA VAL A 118 -33.20 0.73 -5.75
C VAL A 118 -34.28 -0.09 -5.05
N LEU A 119 -33.90 -0.94 -4.08
CA LEU A 119 -34.87 -1.73 -3.31
C LEU A 119 -35.85 -0.83 -2.58
N SER A 120 -35.37 0.23 -1.92
CA SER A 120 -36.26 1.13 -1.22
C SER A 120 -37.29 1.80 -2.14
N TYR A 121 -36.84 2.27 -3.30
CA TYR A 121 -37.73 2.89 -4.29
C TYR A 121 -38.79 1.92 -4.80
N LEU A 122 -38.44 0.65 -4.99
CA LEU A 122 -39.37 -0.39 -5.50
C LEU A 122 -40.44 -0.80 -4.48
N PHE A 123 -40.17 -0.72 -3.18
CA PHE A 123 -41.07 -1.26 -2.14
C PHE A 123 -41.82 -0.22 -1.31
N TYR A 124 -41.34 1.03 -1.23
CA TYR A 124 -41.85 2.02 -0.26
C TYR A 124 -42.19 3.39 -0.86
N ASP A 125 -42.21 3.52 -2.19
CA ASP A 125 -42.41 4.78 -2.97
C ASP A 125 -41.52 5.96 -2.53
N THR A 126 -40.55 5.70 -1.64
CA THR A 126 -39.65 6.66 -0.99
C THR A 126 -38.35 5.96 -0.64
N VAL A 127 -37.27 6.72 -0.52
CA VAL A 127 -35.97 6.19 -0.08
C VAL A 127 -35.93 6.15 1.46
N LEU A 128 -36.25 5.00 2.02
CA LEU A 128 -36.05 4.65 3.41
C LEU A 128 -34.56 4.51 3.70
N LEU A 129 -34.04 5.47 4.46
CA LEU A 129 -32.64 5.48 4.88
C LEU A 129 -32.24 4.20 5.63
N SER A 130 -33.17 3.57 6.35
CA SER A 130 -32.96 2.29 7.04
C SER A 130 -32.66 1.13 6.08
N SER A 131 -33.40 1.02 4.98
CA SER A 131 -33.17 -0.01 3.94
C SER A 131 -31.79 0.16 3.28
N VAL A 132 -31.46 1.42 2.94
CA VAL A 132 -30.15 1.77 2.36
C VAL A 132 -29.01 1.47 3.34
N GLY A 133 -29.19 1.84 4.61
CA GLY A 133 -28.19 1.59 5.65
C GLY A 133 -27.95 0.10 5.91
N LEU A 134 -29.02 -0.72 5.94
CA LEU A 134 -28.91 -2.17 6.14
C LEU A 134 -28.19 -2.86 4.99
N THR A 135 -28.56 -2.55 3.75
CA THR A 135 -27.94 -3.12 2.55
C THR A 135 -26.48 -2.68 2.39
N ALA A 136 -26.16 -1.41 2.62
CA ALA A 136 -24.79 -0.92 2.62
C ALA A 136 -23.92 -1.62 3.68
N SER A 137 -24.46 -1.83 4.88
CA SER A 137 -23.76 -2.54 5.96
C SER A 137 -23.53 -4.01 5.63
N ALA A 138 -24.55 -4.71 5.09
CA ALA A 138 -24.44 -6.11 4.70
C ALA A 138 -23.38 -6.32 3.61
N PHE A 139 -23.38 -5.46 2.58
CA PHE A 139 -22.37 -5.52 1.52
C PHE A 139 -20.98 -5.15 2.03
N LEU A 140 -20.85 -4.14 2.89
CA LEU A 140 -19.57 -3.78 3.51
C LEU A 140 -18.96 -4.98 4.26
N ILE A 141 -19.76 -5.67 5.08
CA ILE A 141 -19.32 -6.88 5.80
C ILE A 141 -18.84 -7.95 4.83
N ALA A 142 -19.59 -8.23 3.76
CA ALA A 142 -19.20 -9.19 2.73
C ALA A 142 -17.87 -8.79 2.05
N GLY A 143 -17.71 -7.51 1.72
CA GLY A 143 -16.49 -6.96 1.12
C GLY A 143 -15.27 -7.07 2.04
N VAL A 144 -15.44 -6.78 3.34
CA VAL A 144 -14.38 -6.93 4.36
C VAL A 144 -13.95 -8.39 4.49
N ILE A 145 -14.90 -9.34 4.59
CA ILE A 145 -14.60 -10.77 4.69
C ILE A 145 -13.84 -11.24 3.45
N TYR A 146 -14.32 -10.88 2.26
CA TYR A 146 -13.70 -11.28 0.99
C TYR A 146 -12.30 -10.69 0.83
N GLY A 147 -12.14 -9.38 1.05
CA GLY A 147 -10.85 -8.71 0.95
C GLY A 147 -9.82 -9.24 1.95
N SER A 148 -10.25 -9.52 3.19
CA SER A 148 -9.36 -10.08 4.22
C SER A 148 -8.82 -11.47 3.86
N ARG A 149 -9.62 -12.29 3.16
CA ARG A 149 -9.15 -13.61 2.67
C ARG A 149 -8.08 -13.46 1.61
N LEU A 150 -8.21 -12.48 0.71
CA LEU A 150 -7.22 -12.19 -0.32
C LEU A 150 -5.92 -11.62 0.27
N ASP A 151 -6.02 -10.67 1.20
CA ASP A 151 -4.84 -10.16 1.91
C ASP A 151 -4.12 -11.26 2.69
N ALA A 152 -4.87 -12.16 3.36
CA ALA A 152 -4.29 -13.31 4.04
C ALA A 152 -3.56 -14.25 3.08
N LYS A 153 -4.05 -14.41 1.85
CA LYS A 153 -3.37 -15.20 0.82
C LYS A 153 -2.05 -14.55 0.38
N VAL A 154 -2.07 -13.26 0.06
CA VAL A 154 -0.87 -12.51 -0.34
C VAL A 154 0.17 -12.47 0.77
N LYS A 155 -0.26 -12.32 2.02
CA LYS A 155 0.61 -12.39 3.20
C LYS A 155 1.26 -13.76 3.37
N LYS A 156 0.51 -14.85 3.14
CA LYS A 156 1.07 -16.22 3.14
C LYS A 156 2.09 -16.43 2.02
N GLU A 157 1.91 -15.79 0.88
CA GLU A 157 2.87 -15.82 -0.23
C GLU A 157 4.09 -14.92 -0.01
N GLY A 158 4.09 -14.07 1.03
CA GLY A 158 5.17 -13.15 1.35
C GLY A 158 5.27 -11.96 0.39
N LYS A 159 4.16 -11.59 -0.26
CA LYS A 159 4.08 -10.54 -1.29
C LYS A 159 3.42 -9.25 -0.77
N ASN A 160 3.65 -8.93 0.50
CA ASN A 160 3.12 -7.73 1.15
C ASN A 160 4.18 -6.86 1.85
N TYR A 161 3.93 -5.55 1.95
CA TYR A 161 4.78 -4.55 2.62
C TYR A 161 3.99 -3.50 3.43
#